data_AF-A0AA40KQR7-F1
#
_entry.id   AF-A0AA40KQR7-F1
#
_cell.length_a   1.000
_cell.length_b   1.000
_cell.length_c   1.000
_cell.angle_alpha   90.00
_cell.angle_beta   90.00
_cell.angle_gamma   90.00
#
_symmetry.space_group_name_H-M   'P 1'
#
loop_
_entity.id
_entity.type
_entity.pdbx_description
1 polymer ?
#
loop_
_entity_poly.entity_id
_entity_poly.type
_entity_poly.pdbx_seq_one_letter_code
_entity_poly.pdbx_strand_id
1 'polypeptide(L)'
;MSEKFWDILAFTQQVSKLMVFEISRRASNQSTETASCAIVKFLEIENSEESSNGWMLLSALNLLAAGDSSVIQVYTSITFYYSN
;
A
#
# COMPACT_ATOMS: atom_id res chain seq x y z
N MET A 1 -0.57 -17.17 -12.27
CA MET A 1 -0.46 -16.76 -10.86
C MET A 1 -1.75 -17.02 -10.07
N SER A 2 -2.94 -16.94 -10.70
CA SER A 2 -4.22 -17.18 -10.01
C SER A 2 -4.44 -18.61 -9.50
N GLU A 3 -3.90 -19.65 -10.14
CA GLU A 3 -4.15 -21.05 -9.76
C GLU A 3 -3.43 -21.52 -8.49
N LYS A 4 -2.41 -20.80 -8.01
CA LYS A 4 -1.64 -21.15 -6.79
C LYS A 4 -1.96 -20.28 -5.57
N PHE A 5 -2.64 -19.16 -5.78
CA PHE A 5 -2.99 -18.20 -4.74
C PHE A 5 -4.42 -17.71 -5.00
N TRP A 6 -5.38 -18.58 -4.71
CA TRP A 6 -6.80 -18.38 -5.02
C TRP A 6 -7.39 -17.11 -4.40
N ASP A 7 -6.83 -16.67 -3.27
CA ASP A 7 -7.20 -15.44 -2.57
C ASP A 7 -6.40 -14.19 -2.98
N ILE A 8 -5.62 -14.24 -4.08
CA ILE A 8 -4.77 -13.11 -4.46
C ILE A 8 -5.56 -11.80 -4.60
N LEU A 9 -6.79 -11.86 -5.13
CA LEU A 9 -7.63 -10.66 -5.27
C LEU A 9 -8.10 -10.11 -3.92
N ALA A 10 -8.50 -10.99 -2.98
CA ALA A 10 -8.89 -10.59 -1.64
C ALA A 10 -7.70 -10.02 -0.85
N PHE A 11 -6.54 -10.66 -0.99
CA PHE A 11 -5.29 -10.18 -0.41
C PHE A 11 -4.92 -8.80 -0.97
N THR A 12 -4.93 -8.62 -2.30
CA THR A 12 -4.72 -7.30 -2.94
C THR A 12 -5.67 -6.27 -2.39
N GLN A 13 -6.94 -6.63 -2.19
CA GLN A 13 -7.91 -5.70 -1.65
C GLN A 13 -7.55 -5.24 -0.23
N GLN A 14 -7.17 -6.16 0.66
CA GLN A 14 -6.80 -5.81 2.03
C GLN A 14 -5.52 -4.97 2.08
N VAL A 15 -4.50 -5.35 1.31
CA VAL A 15 -3.23 -4.62 1.24
C VAL A 15 -3.43 -3.20 0.69
N SER A 16 -4.26 -3.04 -0.34
CA SER A 16 -4.58 -1.72 -0.92
C SER A 16 -5.32 -0.83 0.08
N LYS A 17 -6.29 -1.39 0.81
CA LYS A 17 -7.02 -0.67 1.88
C LYS A 17 -6.08 -0.23 3.00
N LEU A 18 -5.18 -1.11 3.41
CA LEU A 18 -4.21 -0.82 4.46
C LEU A 18 -3.28 0.33 4.05
N MET A 19 -2.81 0.34 2.80
CA MET A 19 -1.98 1.44 2.28
C MET A 19 -2.71 2.79 2.31
N VAL A 20 -3.95 2.83 1.82
CA VAL A 20 -4.75 4.05 1.87
C VAL A 20 -4.95 4.51 3.30
N PHE A 21 -5.32 3.59 4.21
CA PHE A 21 -5.50 3.89 5.62
C PHE A 21 -4.22 4.47 6.26
N GLU A 22 -3.05 3.87 6.04
CA GLU A 22 -1.80 4.33 6.63
C GLU A 22 -1.32 5.67 6.05
N ILE A 23 -1.55 5.94 4.75
CA ILE A 23 -1.30 7.25 4.14
C ILE A 23 -2.24 8.30 4.72
N SER A 24 -3.55 8.06 4.68
CA SER A 24 -4.56 8.99 5.18
C SER A 24 -4.35 9.31 6.66
N ARG A 25 -4.01 8.31 7.47
CA ARG A 25 -3.69 8.48 8.88
C ARG A 25 -2.51 9.43 9.10
N ARG A 26 -1.47 9.36 8.26
CA ARG A 26 -0.30 10.26 8.33
C ARG A 26 -0.58 11.65 7.78
N ALA A 27 -1.46 11.77 6.80
CA ALA A 27 -1.83 13.06 6.24
C ALA A 27 -2.86 13.83 7.10
N SER A 28 -3.69 13.11 7.86
CA SER A 28 -4.81 13.68 8.61
C SER A 28 -4.35 14.74 9.62
N ASN A 29 -4.94 15.95 9.52
CA ASN A 29 -4.67 17.10 10.40
C ASN A 29 -3.20 17.55 10.43
N GLN A 30 -2.44 17.30 9.36
CA GLN A 30 -1.05 17.76 9.22
C GLN A 30 -0.91 18.77 8.08
N SER A 31 0.13 19.60 8.14
CA SER A 31 0.54 20.40 6.99
C SER A 31 1.08 19.48 5.90
N THR A 32 1.04 19.94 4.64
CA THR A 32 1.55 19.15 3.50
C THR A 32 2.99 18.68 3.70
N GLU A 33 3.85 19.56 4.22
CA GLU A 33 5.26 19.25 4.49
C GLU A 33 5.41 18.17 5.57
N THR A 34 4.71 18.33 6.71
CA THR A 34 4.77 17.34 7.81
C THR A 34 4.19 15.99 7.37
N ALA A 35 3.07 16.01 6.65
CA ALA A 35 2.44 14.82 6.09
C ALA A 35 3.40 14.08 5.13
N SER A 36 4.03 14.81 4.20
CA SER A 36 4.98 14.23 3.25
C SER A 36 6.17 13.56 3.94
N CYS A 37 6.76 14.23 4.95
CA CYS A 37 7.88 13.69 5.71
C CYS A 37 7.48 12.43 6.48
N ALA A 38 6.31 12.42 7.10
CA ALA A 38 5.80 11.27 7.85
C ALA A 38 5.51 10.06 6.94
N ILE A 39 4.98 10.30 5.73
CA ILE A 39 4.72 9.25 4.73
C ILE A 39 6.05 8.67 4.24
N VAL A 40 7.01 9.50 3.85
CA VAL A 40 8.33 9.04 3.36
C VAL A 40 9.02 8.21 4.44
N LYS A 41 9.12 8.72 5.68
CA LYS A 41 9.73 7.99 6.80
C LYS A 41 9.10 6.62 7.06
N PHE A 42 7.80 6.49 6.84
CA PHE A 42 7.12 5.20 6.99
C PHE A 42 7.45 4.23 5.86
N LEU A 43 7.54 4.73 4.64
CA LEU A 43 7.78 3.92 3.45
C LEU A 43 9.27 3.66 3.21
N GLU A 44 10.18 4.39 3.84
CA GLU A 44 11.62 4.26 3.62
C GLU A 44 12.21 3.08 4.42
N ILE A 45 13.24 2.42 3.86
CA ILE A 45 14.09 1.50 4.63
C ILE A 45 15.14 2.34 5.32
N GLU A 46 15.07 2.43 6.65
CA GLU A 46 16.20 2.94 7.43
C GLU A 46 17.30 1.87 7.52
N ASN A 47 18.55 2.34 7.52
CA ASN A 47 19.81 1.62 7.26
C ASN A 47 20.12 0.39 8.17
N SER A 48 19.21 -0.06 9.04
CA SER A 48 19.46 -1.18 9.96
C SER A 48 18.31 -2.16 10.19
N GLU A 49 17.12 -2.00 9.58
CA GLU A 49 16.03 -2.92 9.89
C GLU A 49 15.32 -3.41 8.62
N GLU A 50 15.58 -4.67 8.26
CA GLU A 50 14.84 -5.47 7.26
C GLU A 50 13.34 -5.66 7.60
N SER A 51 12.79 -4.90 8.55
CA SER A 51 11.45 -5.08 9.12
C SER A 51 10.64 -3.77 9.30
N SER A 52 10.87 -2.74 8.47
CA SER A 52 9.93 -1.62 8.45
C SER A 52 8.57 -2.07 7.92
N ASN A 53 7.51 -1.95 8.72
CA ASN A 53 6.14 -2.33 8.36
C ASN A 53 5.66 -1.61 7.08
N GLY A 54 6.04 -0.34 6.89
CA GLY A 54 5.66 0.42 5.70
C GLY A 54 6.43 -0.01 4.46
N TRP A 55 7.71 -0.36 4.59
CA TRP A 55 8.47 -0.95 3.50
C TRP A 55 7.94 -2.34 3.11
N MET A 56 7.58 -3.18 4.09
CA MET A 56 6.94 -4.48 3.83
C MET A 56 5.62 -4.31 3.07
N LEU A 57 4.81 -3.33 3.47
CA LEU A 57 3.55 -2.99 2.79
C LEU A 57 3.80 -2.52 1.35
N LEU A 58 4.77 -1.63 1.15
CA LEU A 58 5.17 -1.15 -0.18
C LEU A 58 5.69 -2.29 -1.06
N SER A 59 6.49 -3.18 -0.49
CA SER A 59 7.03 -4.37 -1.17
C SER A 59 5.92 -5.34 -1.58
N ALA A 60 4.94 -5.58 -0.70
CA ALA A 60 3.77 -6.39 -1.03
C ALA A 60 2.95 -5.78 -2.17
N LEU A 61 2.72 -4.46 -2.15
CA LEU A 61 2.06 -3.76 -3.25
C LEU A 61 2.85 -3.83 -4.55
N ASN A 62 4.18 -3.68 -4.50
CA ASN A 62 5.03 -3.78 -5.67
C ASN A 62 4.96 -5.19 -6.30
N LEU A 63 4.95 -6.23 -5.47
CA LEU A 63 4.76 -7.62 -5.94
C LEU A 63 3.38 -7.84 -6.58
N LEU A 64 2.33 -7.26 -6.00
CA LEU A 64 0.97 -7.36 -6.55
C LEU A 64 0.82 -6.55 -7.84
N ALA A 65 1.50 -5.41 -7.97
CA ALA A 65 1.51 -4.59 -9.18
C ALA A 65 2.17 -5.32 -10.38
N ALA A 66 3.07 -6.28 -10.12
CA ALA A 66 3.63 -7.17 -11.14
C ALA A 66 2.69 -8.33 -11.52
N GLY A 67 1.51 -8.42 -10.91
CA GLY A 67 0.50 -9.43 -11.20
C GLY A 67 -0.33 -9.14 -12.46
N ASP A 68 -1.31 -9.99 -12.71
CA ASP A 68 -2.19 -9.89 -13.88
C ASP A 68 -3.14 -8.68 -13.80
N SER A 69 -3.73 -8.28 -14.94
CA SER A 69 -4.59 -7.07 -15.04
C SER A 69 -5.73 -7.01 -14.00
N SER A 70 -6.27 -8.16 -13.58
CA SER A 70 -7.30 -8.24 -12.53
C SER A 70 -6.80 -7.74 -11.17
N VAL A 71 -5.53 -7.98 -10.83
CA VAL A 71 -4.90 -7.52 -9.58
C VAL A 71 -4.74 -6.00 -9.61
N ILE A 72 -4.29 -5.47 -10.74
CA ILE A 72 -4.15 -4.02 -10.96
C ILE A 72 -5.51 -3.32 -10.87
N GLN A 73 -6.57 -3.90 -11.45
CA GLN A 73 -7.93 -3.36 -11.36
C GLN A 73 -8.45 -3.31 -9.93
N VAL A 74 -8.20 -4.33 -9.10
CA VAL A 74 -8.60 -4.33 -7.68
C VAL A 74 -7.85 -3.23 -6.91
N TYR A 75 -6.54 -3.10 -7.15
CA TYR A 75 -5.70 -2.07 -6.53
C TYR A 75 -6.23 -0.65 -6.83
N THR A 76 -6.43 -0.33 -8.11
CA THR A 76 -6.86 1.02 -8.51
C THR A 76 -8.28 1.33 -8.05
N SER A 77 -9.20 0.37 -8.11
CA SER A 77 -10.58 0.55 -7.67
C SER A 77 -10.66 1.02 -6.21
N ILE A 78 -9.86 0.41 -5.33
CA ILE A 78 -9.88 0.74 -3.90
C ILE A 78 -9.36 2.15 -3.66
N THR A 79 -8.27 2.54 -4.30
CA THR A 79 -7.73 3.91 -4.19
C THR A 79 -8.77 4.95 -4.60
N PHE A 80 -9.55 4.69 -5.67
CA PHE A 80 -10.63 5.57 -6.10
C PHE A 80 -11.80 5.63 -5.10
N TYR A 81 -12.19 4.51 -4.50
CA TYR A 81 -13.29 4.44 -3.52
C TYR A 81 -13.04 5.25 -2.25
N TYR A 82 -11.79 5.36 -1.80
CA TYR A 82 -11.44 6.10 -0.57
C TYR A 82 -10.97 7.54 -0.84
N SER A 83 -10.93 7.96 -2.11
CA SER A 83 -10.62 9.34 -2.51
C SER A 83 -11.88 10.18 -2.83
N ASN A 84 -13.07 9.56 -2.82
CA ASN A 84 -14.38 10.21 -2.93
C ASN A 84 -15.09 10.20 -1.57
#